data_AF-A0A962JJY5-F1
#
_entry.id   AF-A0A962JJY5-F1
#
_cell.length_a   1.000
_cell.length_b   1.000
_cell.length_c   1.000
_cell.angle_alpha   90.00
_cell.angle_beta   90.00
_cell.angle_gamma   90.00
#
_symmetry.space_group_name_H-M   'P 1'
#
loop_
_entity.id
_entity.type
_entity.pdbx_description
1 polymer ?
#
loop_
_entity_poly.entity_id
_entity_poly.type
_entity_poly.pdbx_seq_one_letter_code
_entity_poly.pdbx_strand_id
1 'polypeptide(L)'
;MPTLHWLSREDDLQNAPKVPYRVLQADPSLSVGDANTSNMLIQGDNLDALKSLLPYYAGQVKCIYIDPPYNTKSAFEHYDDNVEHSQWLSTMYPRLVLLRELLAEDGSIWVSIDDNEGHYLKVLMDEVFGRRNFVANVVWQKRTSPDNRLRLGAAHEHIIVYGKSSSGYQSFNQLDISESRRKDFKNPDNDPRGAWASTDCTAQAGHATASQFYKLTTPKGREIELPSNLCWRFTQERMEEEIQAGRIWFGKDGAGVPRKKTYLVDIQGQNAWTWWMNNEVGHNQEAKKEINVLFGGSDAFDTPKPERLIQRILHIATNEGDLVLDSFLGSGTTAAVAH
;
A
#
# COMPACT_ATOMS: atom_id res chain seq x y z
N MET A 1 16.46 4.59 21.46
CA MET A 1 15.47 3.79 20.71
C MET A 1 15.15 2.57 21.55
N PRO A 2 13.88 2.26 21.84
CA PRO A 2 13.55 1.03 22.57
C PRO A 2 14.01 -0.19 21.74
N THR A 3 14.59 -1.18 22.40
CA THR A 3 15.05 -2.43 21.77
C THR A 3 14.21 -3.59 22.28
N LEU A 4 13.82 -4.50 21.38
CA LEU A 4 13.16 -5.75 21.75
C LEU A 4 14.23 -6.77 22.15
N HIS A 5 14.05 -7.44 23.29
CA HIS A 5 14.94 -8.50 23.77
C HIS A 5 14.20 -9.83 23.77
N TRP A 6 14.84 -10.88 23.25
CA TRP A 6 14.34 -12.26 23.25
C TRP A 6 15.48 -13.23 23.60
N LEU A 7 15.16 -14.48 23.91
CA LEU A 7 16.07 -15.41 24.59
C LEU A 7 17.41 -15.65 23.86
N SER A 8 17.39 -15.85 22.54
CA SER A 8 18.57 -16.16 21.71
C SER A 8 19.11 -14.95 20.94
N ARG A 9 18.70 -13.73 21.29
CA ARG A 9 18.98 -12.53 20.50
C ARG A 9 20.45 -12.35 20.16
N GLU A 10 21.34 -12.53 21.14
CA GLU A 10 22.78 -12.33 20.92
C GLU A 10 23.34 -13.29 19.86
N ASP A 11 22.93 -14.56 19.90
CA ASP A 11 23.33 -15.57 18.93
C ASP A 11 22.74 -15.25 17.54
N ASP A 12 21.47 -14.84 17.48
CA ASP A 12 20.79 -14.50 16.23
C ASP A 12 21.46 -13.31 15.52
N LEU A 13 21.83 -12.27 16.28
CA LEU A 13 22.61 -11.13 15.78
C LEU A 13 23.98 -11.56 15.24
N GLN A 14 24.68 -12.43 15.96
CA GLN A 14 26.01 -12.90 15.58
C GLN A 14 26.00 -13.85 14.37
N ASN A 15 24.92 -14.61 14.20
CA ASN A 15 24.81 -15.65 13.17
C ASN A 15 24.16 -15.14 11.88
N ALA A 16 23.30 -14.13 11.93
CA ALA A 16 22.71 -13.49 10.74
C ALA A 16 23.74 -13.14 9.63
N PRO A 17 24.90 -12.52 9.91
CA PRO A 17 25.90 -12.25 8.87
C PRO A 17 26.63 -13.51 8.36
N LYS A 18 26.63 -14.60 9.14
CA LYS A 18 27.35 -15.86 8.86
C LYS A 18 26.55 -16.85 8.00
N VAL A 19 25.32 -16.53 7.64
CA VAL A 19 24.51 -17.37 6.73
C VAL A 19 25.31 -17.63 5.44
N PRO A 20 25.53 -18.91 5.07
CA PRO A 20 26.37 -19.26 3.93
C PRO A 20 25.67 -18.95 2.61
N TYR A 21 26.44 -18.60 1.59
CA TYR A 21 25.93 -18.56 0.22
C TYR A 21 25.65 -19.98 -0.28
N ARG A 22 24.53 -20.16 -0.98
CA ARG A 22 24.24 -21.38 -1.74
C ARG A 22 24.29 -21.07 -3.23
N VAL A 23 24.66 -22.07 -4.02
CA VAL A 23 24.64 -21.96 -5.48
C VAL A 23 23.22 -22.30 -5.94
N LEU A 24 22.61 -21.39 -6.69
CA LEU A 24 21.32 -21.66 -7.34
C LEU A 24 21.56 -22.64 -8.50
N GLN A 25 20.80 -23.72 -8.51
CA GLN A 25 20.81 -24.72 -9.58
C GLN A 25 19.49 -24.62 -10.33
N ALA A 26 19.56 -24.25 -11.61
CA ALA A 26 18.39 -24.24 -12.46
C ALA A 26 17.95 -25.68 -12.76
N ASP A 27 16.65 -25.94 -12.64
CA ASP A 27 16.03 -27.18 -13.11
C ASP A 27 15.21 -26.88 -14.39
N PRO A 28 15.77 -27.18 -15.58
CA PRO A 28 15.08 -26.92 -16.84
C PRO A 28 13.79 -27.73 -16.98
N SER A 29 13.62 -28.83 -16.25
CA SER A 29 12.43 -29.68 -16.34
C SER A 29 11.20 -29.07 -15.67
N LEU A 30 11.40 -28.13 -14.74
CA LEU A 30 10.36 -27.38 -14.03
C LEU A 30 10.12 -25.99 -14.64
N SER A 31 10.92 -25.58 -15.62
CA SER A 31 10.80 -24.29 -16.29
C SER A 31 9.65 -24.31 -17.30
N VAL A 32 8.77 -23.31 -17.25
CA VAL A 32 7.60 -23.20 -18.14
C VAL A 32 7.50 -21.78 -18.71
N GLY A 33 6.94 -21.65 -19.91
CA GLY A 33 6.74 -20.35 -20.56
C GLY A 33 7.95 -19.88 -21.37
N ASP A 34 8.16 -18.55 -21.41
CA ASP A 34 9.25 -17.93 -22.15
C ASP A 34 10.61 -18.24 -21.51
N ALA A 35 11.50 -18.89 -22.26
CA ALA A 35 12.84 -19.25 -21.81
C ALA A 35 13.75 -18.03 -21.55
N ASN A 36 13.37 -16.84 -22.03
CA ASN A 36 14.09 -15.59 -21.77
C ASN A 36 13.50 -14.81 -20.59
N THR A 37 12.50 -15.35 -19.90
CA THR A 37 11.93 -14.69 -18.72
C THR A 37 12.99 -14.52 -17.63
N SER A 38 12.94 -13.39 -16.95
CA SER A 38 13.76 -13.14 -15.75
C SER A 38 13.05 -13.56 -14.46
N ASN A 39 11.80 -14.04 -14.56
CA ASN A 39 11.03 -14.53 -13.41
C ASN A 39 11.59 -15.87 -12.92
N MET A 40 11.67 -16.03 -11.60
CA MET A 40 12.27 -17.21 -10.98
C MET A 40 11.40 -17.72 -9.82
N LEU A 41 11.29 -19.04 -9.72
CA LEU A 41 10.80 -19.73 -8.53
C LEU A 41 11.99 -20.48 -7.91
N ILE A 42 12.29 -20.19 -6.65
CA ILE A 42 13.41 -20.82 -5.93
C ILE A 42 12.85 -21.70 -4.82
N GLN A 43 13.12 -23.00 -4.90
CA GLN A 43 12.77 -23.96 -3.86
C GLN A 43 13.91 -24.06 -2.83
N GLY A 44 13.61 -23.87 -1.56
CA GLY A 44 14.57 -24.04 -0.45
C GLY A 44 14.13 -23.29 0.81
N ASP A 45 14.98 -23.32 1.84
CA ASP A 45 14.82 -22.40 2.97
C ASP A 45 15.04 -20.97 2.47
N ASN A 46 14.08 -20.10 2.75
CA ASN A 46 14.10 -18.73 2.23
C ASN A 46 15.28 -17.90 2.77
N LEU A 47 15.85 -18.20 3.93
CA LEU A 47 17.05 -17.52 4.42
C LEU A 47 18.25 -17.81 3.51
N ASP A 48 18.44 -19.07 3.13
CA ASP A 48 19.50 -19.50 2.21
C ASP A 48 19.26 -18.96 0.79
N ALA A 49 18.01 -18.96 0.32
CA ALA A 49 17.64 -18.40 -0.98
C ALA A 49 17.92 -16.89 -1.05
N LEU A 50 17.47 -16.12 -0.05
CA LEU A 50 17.72 -14.68 0.06
C LEU A 50 19.22 -14.37 0.08
N LYS A 51 20.01 -15.16 0.84
CA LYS A 51 21.46 -14.98 0.89
C LYS A 51 22.09 -15.19 -0.49
N SER A 52 21.61 -16.19 -1.23
CA SER A 52 22.11 -16.55 -2.56
C SER A 52 21.78 -15.49 -3.63
N LEU A 53 20.73 -14.69 -3.41
CA LEU A 53 20.34 -13.59 -4.32
C LEU A 53 21.16 -12.31 -4.14
N LEU A 54 21.75 -12.08 -2.95
CA LEU A 54 22.49 -10.85 -2.65
C LEU A 54 23.53 -10.45 -3.71
N PRO A 55 24.39 -11.35 -4.24
CA PRO A 55 25.44 -10.95 -5.17
C PRO A 55 24.90 -10.37 -6.49
N TYR A 56 23.64 -10.66 -6.82
CA TYR A 56 23.02 -10.30 -8.09
C TYR A 56 21.99 -9.18 -7.95
N TYR A 57 21.26 -9.14 -6.84
CA TYR A 57 20.06 -8.30 -6.68
C TYR A 57 20.10 -7.36 -5.46
N ALA A 58 21.23 -7.27 -4.74
CA ALA A 58 21.37 -6.29 -3.66
C ALA A 58 21.05 -4.88 -4.16
N GLY A 59 20.21 -4.15 -3.41
CA GLY A 59 19.82 -2.79 -3.75
C GLY A 59 18.94 -2.61 -4.99
N GLN A 60 18.30 -3.66 -5.51
CA GLN A 60 17.55 -3.62 -6.77
C GLN A 60 16.06 -3.95 -6.65
N VAL A 61 15.63 -4.57 -5.55
CA VAL A 61 14.22 -4.99 -5.41
C VAL A 61 13.34 -3.79 -5.08
N LYS A 62 12.33 -3.53 -5.91
CA LYS A 62 11.43 -2.38 -5.76
C LYS A 62 10.35 -2.65 -4.71
N CYS A 63 9.73 -3.81 -4.77
CA CYS A 63 8.67 -4.19 -3.85
C CYS A 63 8.93 -5.57 -3.28
N ILE A 64 8.94 -5.67 -1.96
CA ILE A 64 8.90 -6.93 -1.24
C ILE A 64 7.52 -7.06 -0.62
N TYR A 65 6.80 -8.13 -0.94
CA TYR A 65 5.63 -8.55 -0.18
C TYR A 65 5.96 -9.86 0.51
N ILE A 66 5.67 -9.98 1.80
CA ILE A 66 5.79 -11.25 2.51
C ILE A 66 4.59 -11.49 3.43
N ASP A 67 4.20 -12.75 3.51
CA ASP A 67 3.15 -13.27 4.37
C ASP A 67 3.72 -14.34 5.30
N PRO A 68 4.51 -13.95 6.33
CA PRO A 68 5.10 -14.92 7.25
C PRO A 68 4.03 -15.63 8.07
N PRO A 69 4.33 -16.79 8.70
CA PRO A 69 3.44 -17.42 9.67
C PRO A 69 3.03 -16.44 10.78
N TYR A 70 1.75 -16.40 11.13
CA TYR A 70 1.20 -15.44 12.10
C TYR A 70 1.29 -15.94 13.54
N ASN A 71 1.69 -17.20 13.74
CA ASN A 71 1.76 -17.86 15.03
C ASN A 71 0.39 -17.97 15.74
N THR A 72 -0.65 -18.32 14.98
CA THR A 72 -2.04 -18.38 15.49
C THR A 72 -2.32 -19.61 16.37
N LYS A 73 -1.34 -20.51 16.50
CA LYS A 73 -1.42 -21.83 17.14
C LYS A 73 -2.35 -22.81 16.42
N SER A 74 -2.62 -22.55 15.15
CA SER A 74 -3.37 -23.45 14.28
C SER A 74 -2.43 -24.52 13.70
N ALA A 75 -2.95 -25.72 13.44
CA ALA A 75 -2.20 -26.75 12.75
C ALA A 75 -2.40 -26.58 11.23
N PHE A 76 -1.31 -26.36 10.50
CA PHE A 76 -1.29 -26.38 9.03
C PHE A 76 -0.37 -27.50 8.55
N GLU A 77 -0.64 -28.09 7.38
CA GLU A 77 0.18 -29.17 6.84
C GLU A 77 1.54 -28.67 6.31
N HIS A 78 1.62 -27.39 5.93
CA HIS A 78 2.75 -26.87 5.14
C HIS A 78 3.74 -26.00 5.94
N TYR A 79 3.43 -25.60 7.18
CA TYR A 79 4.31 -24.82 8.05
C TYR A 79 3.90 -24.90 9.53
N ASP A 80 4.84 -24.66 10.45
CA ASP A 80 4.59 -24.61 11.89
C ASP A 80 4.11 -23.20 12.30
N ASP A 81 2.86 -23.11 12.73
CA ASP A 81 2.21 -21.87 13.17
C ASP A 81 1.96 -21.85 14.69
N ASN A 82 2.73 -22.63 15.44
CA ASN A 82 2.64 -22.74 16.90
C ASN A 82 4.03 -22.72 17.56
N VAL A 83 4.79 -21.68 17.27
CA VAL A 83 6.15 -21.47 17.81
C VAL A 83 6.12 -20.51 18.99
N GLU A 84 7.10 -20.61 19.89
CA GLU A 84 7.27 -19.61 20.94
C GLU A 84 7.72 -18.27 20.33
N HIS A 85 7.28 -17.14 20.90
CA HIS A 85 7.52 -15.80 20.34
C HIS A 85 9.00 -15.49 20.08
N SER A 86 9.92 -15.90 20.97
CA SER A 86 11.37 -15.75 20.76
C SER A 86 11.83 -16.54 19.54
N GLN A 87 11.34 -17.77 19.34
CA GLN A 87 11.67 -18.57 18.15
C GLN A 87 11.15 -17.94 16.85
N TRP A 88 9.96 -17.33 16.90
CA TRP A 88 9.43 -16.56 15.76
C TRP A 88 10.35 -15.38 15.42
N LEU A 89 10.76 -14.62 16.44
CA LEU A 89 11.71 -13.50 16.28
C LEU A 89 13.07 -13.96 15.74
N SER A 90 13.61 -15.07 16.23
CA SER A 90 14.85 -15.68 15.72
C SER A 90 14.76 -16.07 14.26
N THR A 91 13.59 -16.53 13.84
CA THR A 91 13.34 -16.89 12.44
C THR A 91 13.25 -15.65 11.56
N MET A 92 12.54 -14.61 12.02
CA MET A 92 12.28 -13.41 11.22
C MET A 92 13.47 -12.46 11.13
N TYR A 93 14.21 -12.26 12.21
CA TYR A 93 15.31 -11.28 12.26
C TYR A 93 16.32 -11.40 11.09
N PRO A 94 16.99 -12.55 10.87
CA PRO A 94 18.00 -12.65 9.82
C PRO A 94 17.40 -12.49 8.42
N ARG A 95 16.14 -12.92 8.22
CA ARG A 95 15.42 -12.75 6.95
C ARG A 95 15.14 -11.29 6.65
N LEU A 96 14.63 -10.53 7.62
CA LEU A 96 14.38 -9.10 7.49
C LEU A 96 15.66 -8.32 7.18
N VAL A 97 16.80 -8.71 7.79
CA VAL A 97 18.11 -8.11 7.47
C VAL A 97 18.45 -8.32 5.99
N LEU A 98 18.31 -9.55 5.47
CA LEU A 98 18.60 -9.83 4.06
C LEU A 98 17.62 -9.13 3.10
N LEU A 99 16.32 -9.13 3.41
CA LEU A 99 15.30 -8.43 2.63
C LEU A 99 15.62 -6.94 2.55
N ARG A 100 16.06 -6.33 3.65
CA ARG A 100 16.53 -4.95 3.66
C ARG A 100 17.70 -4.74 2.71
N GLU A 101 18.69 -5.63 2.68
CA GLU A 101 19.85 -5.51 1.78
C GLU A 101 19.48 -5.66 0.29
N LEU A 102 18.42 -6.41 -0.02
CA LEU A 102 17.91 -6.57 -1.38
C LEU A 102 17.09 -5.36 -1.88
N LEU A 103 16.42 -4.63 -0.97
CA LEU A 103 15.62 -3.47 -1.34
C LEU A 103 16.44 -2.35 -2.00
N ALA A 104 15.93 -1.82 -3.10
CA ALA A 104 16.36 -0.55 -3.68
C ALA A 104 16.14 0.62 -2.69
N GLU A 105 16.91 1.70 -2.85
CA GLU A 105 16.83 2.87 -1.97
C GLU A 105 15.44 3.53 -1.94
N ASP A 106 14.72 3.48 -3.06
CA ASP A 106 13.34 3.92 -3.23
C ASP A 106 12.33 2.76 -3.19
N GLY A 107 12.78 1.57 -2.74
CA GLY A 107 11.95 0.38 -2.59
C GLY A 107 11.19 0.33 -1.26
N SER A 108 10.20 -0.56 -1.20
CA SER A 108 9.36 -0.77 -0.02
C SER A 108 9.11 -2.25 0.28
N ILE A 109 8.94 -2.56 1.55
CA ILE A 109 8.51 -3.86 2.05
C ILE A 109 7.13 -3.77 2.70
N TRP A 110 6.29 -4.73 2.40
CA TRP A 110 4.91 -4.87 2.85
C TRP A 110 4.76 -6.23 3.52
N VAL A 111 4.48 -6.24 4.82
CA VAL A 111 4.41 -7.49 5.61
C VAL A 111 3.02 -7.69 6.15
N SER A 112 2.32 -8.72 5.66
CA SER A 112 1.05 -9.16 6.22
C SER A 112 1.27 -9.82 7.58
N ILE A 113 0.43 -9.47 8.57
CA ILE A 113 0.49 -10.02 9.92
C ILE A 113 -0.85 -9.82 10.65
N ASP A 114 -1.12 -10.60 11.70
CA ASP A 114 -2.22 -10.36 12.62
C ASP A 114 -1.75 -9.78 13.97
N ASP A 115 -2.67 -9.74 14.94
CA ASP A 115 -2.42 -9.17 16.27
C ASP A 115 -1.43 -9.96 17.12
N ASN A 116 -1.19 -11.25 16.83
CA ASN A 116 -0.34 -12.12 17.66
C ASN A 116 1.11 -11.66 17.63
N GLU A 117 1.64 -11.40 16.44
CA GLU A 117 3.04 -11.02 16.24
C GLU A 117 3.22 -9.58 15.71
N GLY A 118 2.14 -8.91 15.28
CA GLY A 118 2.23 -7.61 14.61
C GLY A 118 2.94 -6.52 15.44
N HIS A 119 2.77 -6.53 16.76
CA HIS A 119 3.46 -5.59 17.65
C HIS A 119 4.96 -5.88 17.76
N TYR A 120 5.34 -7.16 17.90
CA TYR A 120 6.73 -7.58 17.98
C TYR A 120 7.45 -7.37 16.64
N LEU A 121 6.81 -7.74 15.54
CA LEU A 121 7.29 -7.47 14.18
C LEU A 121 7.54 -5.97 13.97
N LYS A 122 6.60 -5.10 14.37
CA LYS A 122 6.77 -3.65 14.20
C LYS A 122 8.02 -3.12 14.89
N VAL A 123 8.31 -3.58 16.11
CA VAL A 123 9.51 -3.17 16.87
C VAL A 123 10.77 -3.79 16.25
N LEU A 124 10.71 -5.04 15.79
CA LEU A 124 11.81 -5.69 15.10
C LEU A 124 12.16 -4.95 13.79
N MET A 125 11.15 -4.56 13.01
CA MET A 125 11.35 -3.79 11.78
C MET A 125 11.81 -2.36 12.06
N ASP A 126 11.41 -1.73 13.18
CA ASP A 126 11.95 -0.42 13.61
C ASP A 126 13.48 -0.50 13.80
N GLU A 127 13.98 -1.63 14.32
CA GLU A 127 15.40 -1.90 14.48
C GLU A 127 16.10 -2.17 13.13
N VAL A 128 15.55 -3.05 12.30
CA VAL A 128 16.17 -3.47 11.03
C VAL A 128 16.12 -2.35 9.97
N PHE A 129 14.93 -1.83 9.69
CA PHE A 129 14.73 -0.83 8.62
C PHE A 129 14.96 0.59 9.11
N GLY A 130 14.98 0.82 10.42
CA GLY A 130 15.09 2.14 11.02
C GLY A 130 13.73 2.80 11.16
N ARG A 131 13.36 3.18 12.39
CA ARG A 131 12.05 3.76 12.73
C ARG A 131 11.58 4.92 11.86
N ARG A 132 12.49 5.78 11.41
CA ARG A 132 12.16 6.93 10.53
C ARG A 132 11.67 6.53 9.13
N ASN A 133 11.91 5.28 8.75
CA ASN A 133 11.54 4.72 7.46
C ASN A 133 10.22 3.94 7.51
N PHE A 134 9.54 3.91 8.67
CA PHE A 134 8.17 3.42 8.77
C PHE A 134 7.25 4.30 7.93
N VAL A 135 6.47 3.67 7.05
CA VAL A 135 5.56 4.38 6.13
C VAL A 135 4.14 4.35 6.68
N ALA A 136 3.61 3.16 6.94
CA ALA A 136 2.22 2.98 7.36
C ALA A 136 1.95 1.62 8.00
N ASN A 137 0.87 1.55 8.78
CA ASN A 137 0.17 0.30 9.09
C ASN A 137 -1.16 0.34 8.35
N VAL A 138 -1.31 -0.51 7.35
CA VAL A 138 -2.57 -0.69 6.63
C VAL A 138 -3.42 -1.71 7.37
N VAL A 139 -4.68 -1.38 7.59
CA VAL A 139 -5.69 -2.27 8.17
C VAL A 139 -6.56 -2.79 7.04
N TRP A 140 -6.47 -4.09 6.77
CA TRP A 140 -7.24 -4.77 5.73
C TRP A 140 -8.39 -5.56 6.34
N GLN A 141 -9.62 -5.27 5.91
CA GLN A 141 -10.81 -6.00 6.33
C GLN A 141 -10.86 -7.39 5.67
N LYS A 142 -10.46 -8.43 6.38
CA LYS A 142 -10.36 -9.80 5.85
C LYS A 142 -11.68 -10.60 5.83
N ARG A 143 -12.75 -10.08 6.45
CA ARG A 143 -14.06 -10.74 6.57
C ARG A 143 -15.19 -9.85 6.08
N THR A 144 -16.28 -10.45 5.61
CA THR A 144 -17.50 -9.77 5.16
C THR A 144 -18.56 -9.61 6.25
N SER A 145 -18.51 -10.44 7.29
CA SER A 145 -19.44 -10.38 8.42
C SER A 145 -18.74 -10.69 9.75
N PRO A 146 -19.24 -10.18 10.88
CA PRO A 146 -18.77 -10.55 12.21
C PRO A 146 -18.92 -12.05 12.51
N ASP A 147 -18.12 -12.55 13.45
CA ASP A 147 -18.30 -13.89 14.01
C ASP A 147 -19.38 -13.86 15.11
N ASN A 148 -20.55 -14.43 14.84
CA ASN A 148 -21.67 -14.42 15.78
C ASN A 148 -21.39 -15.16 17.10
N ARG A 149 -20.30 -15.95 17.18
CA ARG A 149 -19.89 -16.65 18.42
C ARG A 149 -19.09 -15.74 19.36
N LEU A 150 -18.54 -14.63 18.86
CA LEU A 150 -17.68 -13.72 19.61
C LEU A 150 -18.43 -12.42 19.91
N ARG A 151 -18.14 -11.81 21.06
CA ARG A 151 -18.61 -10.45 21.38
C ARG A 151 -17.78 -9.37 20.67
N LEU A 152 -16.52 -9.68 20.41
CA LEU A 152 -15.59 -8.87 19.63
C LEU A 152 -14.69 -9.84 18.86
N GLY A 153 -14.80 -9.85 17.54
CA GLY A 153 -14.03 -10.73 16.67
C GLY A 153 -13.10 -9.96 15.75
N ALA A 154 -11.97 -10.57 15.38
CA ALA A 154 -11.05 -10.00 14.42
C ALA A 154 -11.73 -9.83 13.05
N ALA A 155 -11.90 -8.58 12.64
CA ALA A 155 -12.44 -8.22 11.34
C ALA A 155 -11.34 -7.89 10.32
N HIS A 156 -10.12 -7.66 10.80
CA HIS A 156 -9.01 -7.17 10.01
C HIS A 156 -7.70 -7.88 10.32
N GLU A 157 -6.73 -7.60 9.46
CA GLU A 157 -5.30 -7.89 9.59
C GLU A 157 -4.50 -6.62 9.29
N HIS A 158 -3.21 -6.66 9.63
CA HIS A 158 -2.27 -5.58 9.39
C HIS A 158 -1.39 -5.87 8.18
N ILE A 159 -1.03 -4.82 7.45
CA ILE A 159 0.09 -4.82 6.51
C ILE A 159 1.03 -3.71 6.92
N ILE A 160 2.17 -4.09 7.50
CA ILE A 160 3.19 -3.17 8.00
C ILE A 160 4.11 -2.77 6.85
N VAL A 161 4.25 -1.47 6.63
CA VAL A 161 4.97 -0.91 5.48
C VAL A 161 6.19 -0.12 5.92
N TYR A 162 7.34 -0.46 5.36
CA TYR A 162 8.59 0.30 5.48
C TYR A 162 9.18 0.61 4.12
N GLY A 163 9.80 1.78 3.99
CA GLY A 163 10.73 2.07 2.91
C GLY A 163 12.16 1.66 3.30
N LYS A 164 13.04 1.47 2.32
CA LYS A 164 14.48 1.37 2.58
C LYS A 164 15.04 2.68 3.16
N SER A 165 14.53 3.80 2.65
CA SER A 165 14.88 5.17 3.06
C SER A 165 13.63 6.00 3.37
N SER A 166 13.80 7.12 4.07
CA SER A 166 12.69 7.97 4.53
C SER A 166 11.99 8.73 3.41
N SER A 167 12.47 8.62 2.17
CA SER A 167 11.83 9.18 0.98
C SER A 167 11.25 8.10 0.07
N GLY A 168 11.40 6.80 0.37
CA GLY A 168 10.95 5.71 -0.52
C GLY A 168 9.45 5.77 -0.84
N TYR A 169 8.61 6.19 0.11
CA TYR A 169 7.17 6.36 -0.11
C TYR A 169 6.80 7.47 -1.11
N GLN A 170 7.72 8.38 -1.44
CA GLN A 170 7.47 9.41 -2.45
C GLN A 170 7.38 8.82 -3.86
N SER A 171 7.86 7.57 -4.05
CA SER A 171 7.73 6.84 -5.30
C SER A 171 6.41 6.09 -5.46
N PHE A 172 5.50 6.15 -4.46
CA PHE A 172 4.22 5.44 -4.53
C PHE A 172 3.29 6.05 -5.58
N ASN A 173 2.69 5.18 -6.37
CA ASN A 173 1.72 5.55 -7.36
C ASN A 173 0.38 5.96 -6.74
N GLN A 174 -0.33 6.84 -7.43
CA GLN A 174 -1.73 7.09 -7.14
C GLN A 174 -2.59 5.91 -7.62
N LEU A 175 -3.66 5.63 -6.89
CA LEU A 175 -4.70 4.71 -7.33
C LEU A 175 -5.60 5.38 -8.36
N ASP A 176 -6.26 4.56 -9.16
CA ASP A 176 -7.37 5.03 -9.97
C ASP A 176 -8.47 5.65 -9.10
N ILE A 177 -9.11 6.69 -9.64
CA ILE A 177 -10.27 7.30 -9.02
C ILE A 177 -11.39 6.25 -8.96
N SER A 178 -11.90 6.00 -7.75
CA SER A 178 -12.98 5.04 -7.54
C SER A 178 -14.24 5.43 -8.32
N GLU A 179 -15.04 4.43 -8.70
CA GLU A 179 -16.33 4.67 -9.37
C GLU A 179 -17.26 5.57 -8.53
N SER A 180 -17.26 5.39 -7.21
CA SER A 180 -18.04 6.22 -6.30
C SER A 180 -17.65 7.69 -6.42
N ARG A 181 -16.35 7.98 -6.42
CA ARG A 181 -15.84 9.34 -6.56
C ARG A 181 -16.04 9.90 -7.97
N ARG A 182 -15.95 9.08 -9.01
CA ARG A 182 -16.28 9.51 -10.40
C ARG A 182 -17.72 10.01 -10.51
N LYS A 183 -18.68 9.45 -9.76
CA LYS A 183 -20.09 9.89 -9.75
C LYS A 183 -20.29 11.29 -9.13
N ASP A 184 -19.33 11.79 -8.36
CA ASP A 184 -19.37 13.14 -7.80
C ASP A 184 -19.07 14.23 -8.85
N PHE A 185 -18.38 13.87 -9.93
CA PHE A 185 -18.09 14.77 -11.03
C PHE A 185 -19.31 14.84 -11.96
N LYS A 186 -19.80 16.07 -12.20
CA LYS A 186 -20.99 16.32 -13.03
C LYS A 186 -20.71 17.48 -13.98
N ASN A 187 -21.50 17.59 -15.05
CA ASN A 187 -21.42 18.73 -15.96
C ASN A 187 -22.77 19.46 -16.06
N PRO A 188 -23.23 20.11 -14.97
CA PRO A 188 -24.56 20.72 -14.93
C PRO A 188 -24.68 21.99 -15.79
N ASP A 189 -23.57 22.56 -16.23
CA ASP A 189 -23.47 23.80 -16.99
C ASP A 189 -22.93 23.60 -18.42
N ASN A 190 -22.87 22.35 -18.89
CA ASN A 190 -22.39 21.99 -20.24
C ASN A 190 -21.00 22.56 -20.57
N ASP A 191 -20.10 22.57 -19.60
CA ASP A 191 -18.72 22.99 -19.80
C ASP A 191 -18.01 22.07 -20.83
N PRO A 192 -17.34 22.61 -21.86
CA PRO A 192 -16.70 21.80 -22.90
C PRO A 192 -15.56 20.93 -22.39
N ARG A 193 -15.01 21.20 -21.20
CA ARG A 193 -13.97 20.38 -20.55
C ARG A 193 -14.54 19.11 -19.87
N GLY A 194 -15.86 18.97 -19.84
CA GLY A 194 -16.54 17.79 -19.30
C GLY A 194 -16.87 17.89 -17.81
N ALA A 195 -17.04 16.73 -17.18
CA ALA A 195 -17.49 16.62 -15.80
C ALA A 195 -16.48 17.21 -14.79
N TRP A 196 -16.98 17.95 -13.81
CA TRP A 196 -16.19 18.60 -12.78
C TRP A 196 -16.83 18.47 -11.39
N ALA A 197 -16.01 18.57 -10.35
CA ALA A 197 -16.43 18.60 -8.96
C ALA A 197 -16.36 20.02 -8.40
N SER A 198 -17.34 20.37 -7.56
CA SER A 198 -17.46 21.70 -6.95
C SER A 198 -16.59 21.81 -5.70
N THR A 199 -15.47 22.52 -5.83
CA THR A 199 -14.52 22.71 -4.72
C THR A 199 -14.55 24.15 -4.20
N ASP A 200 -14.15 24.35 -2.95
CA ASP A 200 -14.16 25.67 -2.33
C ASP A 200 -13.16 26.61 -3.01
N CYS A 201 -13.59 27.85 -3.24
CA CYS A 201 -12.73 28.97 -3.62
C CYS A 201 -12.12 29.69 -2.42
N THR A 202 -12.26 29.16 -1.21
CA THR A 202 -11.76 29.76 0.03
C THR A 202 -10.66 28.91 0.66
N ALA A 203 -9.86 29.51 1.54
CA ALA A 203 -8.83 28.87 2.35
C ALA A 203 -8.76 29.52 3.74
N GLN A 204 -8.14 28.84 4.71
CA GLN A 204 -7.92 29.39 6.04
C GLN A 204 -6.95 30.57 5.98
N ALA A 205 -7.25 31.64 6.72
CA ALA A 205 -6.51 32.90 6.65
C ALA A 205 -5.06 32.86 7.19
N GLY A 206 -4.69 31.82 7.96
CA GLY A 206 -3.44 31.79 8.75
C GLY A 206 -2.12 31.98 7.97
N HIS A 207 -2.10 31.70 6.67
CA HIS A 207 -0.93 31.91 5.79
C HIS A 207 -1.26 32.73 4.54
N ALA A 208 -2.39 33.45 4.56
CA ALA A 208 -2.86 34.19 3.41
C ALA A 208 -2.06 35.48 3.19
N THR A 209 -1.85 35.85 1.93
CA THR A 209 -1.28 37.15 1.57
C THR A 209 -2.35 38.23 1.56
N ALA A 210 -1.97 39.50 1.71
CA ALA A 210 -2.90 40.64 1.66
C ALA A 210 -3.78 40.63 0.39
N SER A 211 -3.21 40.18 -0.74
CA SER A 211 -3.91 40.08 -2.04
C SER A 211 -5.02 39.03 -2.12
N GLN A 212 -5.19 38.20 -1.07
CA GLN A 212 -6.25 37.19 -0.97
C GLN A 212 -7.45 37.67 -0.13
N PHE A 213 -7.36 38.87 0.44
CA PHE A 213 -8.44 39.53 1.19
C PHE A 213 -9.03 40.64 0.33
N TYR A 214 -10.12 40.32 -0.37
CA TYR A 214 -10.84 41.27 -1.21
C TYR A 214 -12.32 40.92 -1.25
N LYS A 215 -13.15 41.89 -1.65
CA LYS A 215 -14.56 41.65 -1.95
C LYS A 215 -14.67 41.10 -3.37
N LEU A 216 -15.47 40.06 -3.54
CA LEU A 216 -15.76 39.53 -4.87
C LEU A 216 -17.19 39.87 -5.28
N THR A 217 -17.33 40.44 -6.47
CA THR A 217 -18.64 40.71 -7.06
C THR A 217 -19.03 39.58 -8.01
N THR A 218 -20.17 38.95 -7.76
CA THR A 218 -20.74 37.92 -8.64
C THR A 218 -21.20 38.52 -9.98
N PRO A 219 -21.40 37.70 -11.03
CA PRO A 219 -21.98 38.17 -12.30
C PRO A 219 -23.34 38.88 -12.19
N LYS A 220 -24.09 38.65 -11.11
CA LYS A 220 -25.37 39.31 -10.82
C LYS A 220 -25.24 40.55 -9.92
N GLY A 221 -24.03 41.00 -9.63
CA GLY A 221 -23.78 42.23 -8.86
C GLY A 221 -23.83 42.05 -7.34
N ARG A 222 -24.05 40.82 -6.82
CA ARG A 222 -23.92 40.55 -5.38
C ARG A 222 -22.45 40.64 -4.97
N GLU A 223 -22.15 41.46 -3.97
CA GLU A 223 -20.84 41.48 -3.32
C GLU A 223 -20.73 40.42 -2.23
N ILE A 224 -19.57 39.77 -2.16
CA ILE A 224 -19.26 38.74 -1.18
C ILE A 224 -17.99 39.17 -0.43
N GLU A 225 -18.14 39.28 0.88
CA GLU A 225 -17.07 39.51 1.84
C GLU A 225 -16.94 38.26 2.72
N LEU A 226 -15.72 37.74 2.87
CA LEU A 226 -15.47 36.54 3.66
C LEU A 226 -15.34 36.88 5.15
N PRO A 227 -15.71 35.96 6.06
CA PRO A 227 -15.41 36.11 7.48
C PRO A 227 -13.89 36.10 7.72
N SER A 228 -13.43 36.73 8.80
CA SER A 228 -12.01 36.98 9.08
C SER A 228 -11.13 35.72 9.21
N ASN A 229 -11.73 34.55 9.47
CA ASN A 229 -11.01 33.28 9.52
C ASN A 229 -10.73 32.69 8.12
N LEU A 230 -11.31 33.25 7.06
CA LEU A 230 -11.17 32.80 5.68
C LEU A 230 -10.55 33.87 4.79
N CYS A 231 -9.91 33.42 3.71
CA CYS A 231 -9.44 34.23 2.60
C CYS A 231 -9.85 33.55 1.28
N TRP A 232 -9.76 34.27 0.17
CA TRP A 232 -9.91 33.64 -1.14
C TRP A 232 -8.69 32.77 -1.45
N ARG A 233 -8.93 31.63 -2.08
CA ARG A 233 -7.89 30.69 -2.51
C ARG A 233 -6.93 31.30 -3.54
N PHE A 234 -7.42 32.27 -4.31
CA PHE A 234 -6.66 32.98 -5.33
C PHE A 234 -6.50 34.44 -4.93
N THR A 235 -5.40 35.05 -5.35
CA THR A 235 -5.28 36.52 -5.38
C THR A 235 -6.40 37.10 -6.26
N GLN A 236 -6.72 38.39 -6.10
CA GLN A 236 -7.78 39.01 -6.90
C GLN A 236 -7.54 38.86 -8.41
N GLU A 237 -6.33 39.19 -8.87
CA GLU A 237 -5.91 39.06 -10.27
C GLU A 237 -6.10 37.62 -10.78
N ARG A 238 -5.61 36.63 -10.03
CA ARG A 238 -5.73 35.22 -10.40
C ARG A 238 -7.18 34.73 -10.39
N MET A 239 -8.01 35.24 -9.49
CA MET A 239 -9.45 34.93 -9.47
C MET A 239 -10.14 35.46 -10.73
N GLU A 240 -9.82 36.68 -11.15
CA GLU A 240 -10.36 37.27 -12.39
C GLU A 240 -9.95 36.46 -13.62
N GLU A 241 -8.70 36.00 -13.72
CA GLU A 241 -8.25 35.08 -14.77
C GLU A 241 -9.04 33.77 -14.78
N GLU A 242 -9.27 33.17 -13.61
CA GLU A 242 -10.01 31.92 -13.48
C GLU A 242 -11.50 32.08 -13.81
N ILE A 243 -12.08 33.24 -13.50
CA ILE A 243 -13.45 33.60 -13.90
C ILE A 243 -13.52 33.74 -15.43
N GLN A 244 -12.58 34.47 -16.04
CA GLN A 244 -12.51 34.65 -17.50
C GLN A 244 -12.29 33.32 -18.23
N ALA A 245 -11.47 32.43 -17.65
CA ALA A 245 -11.26 31.07 -18.16
C ALA A 245 -12.46 30.13 -17.89
N GLY A 246 -13.54 30.62 -17.28
CA GLY A 246 -14.75 29.84 -16.97
C GLY A 246 -14.54 28.73 -15.95
N ARG A 247 -13.48 28.79 -15.12
CA ARG A 247 -13.15 27.78 -14.08
C ARG A 247 -13.82 28.06 -12.74
N ILE A 248 -14.48 29.20 -12.60
CA ILE A 248 -15.27 29.56 -11.42
C ILE A 248 -16.77 29.45 -11.74
N TRP A 249 -17.49 28.72 -10.91
CA TRP A 249 -18.93 28.55 -11.00
C TRP A 249 -19.65 29.35 -9.92
N PHE A 250 -20.63 30.15 -10.31
CA PHE A 250 -21.43 31.02 -9.43
C PHE A 250 -22.84 30.49 -9.19
N GLY A 251 -23.05 29.18 -9.30
CA GLY A 251 -24.39 28.59 -9.28
C GLY A 251 -25.13 28.74 -10.61
N LYS A 252 -26.32 28.15 -10.71
CA LYS A 252 -27.14 28.17 -11.95
C LYS A 252 -27.62 29.57 -12.33
N ASP A 253 -27.81 30.45 -11.34
CA ASP A 253 -28.32 31.82 -11.50
C ASP A 253 -27.21 32.88 -11.60
N GLY A 254 -25.96 32.49 -11.32
CA GLY A 254 -24.81 33.40 -11.30
C GLY A 254 -24.73 34.30 -10.06
N ALA A 255 -25.50 34.03 -9.00
CA ALA A 255 -25.52 34.81 -7.76
C ALA A 255 -24.97 34.07 -6.53
N GLY A 256 -24.57 32.81 -6.72
CA GLY A 256 -24.01 31.95 -5.69
C GLY A 256 -22.59 32.35 -5.28
N VAL A 257 -22.15 31.80 -4.15
CA VAL A 257 -20.74 31.89 -3.71
C VAL A 257 -19.86 31.17 -4.75
N PRO A 258 -18.74 31.76 -5.20
CA PRO A 258 -17.87 31.15 -6.20
C PRO A 258 -17.38 29.77 -5.74
N ARG A 259 -17.45 28.81 -6.65
CA ARG A 259 -16.91 27.46 -6.51
C ARG A 259 -15.89 27.22 -7.59
N LYS A 260 -14.76 26.61 -7.26
CA LYS A 260 -13.76 26.21 -8.24
C LYS A 260 -14.22 24.91 -8.89
N LYS A 261 -14.27 24.90 -10.21
CA LYS A 261 -14.45 23.68 -11.00
C LYS A 261 -13.14 22.90 -11.01
N THR A 262 -13.18 21.68 -10.49
CA THR A 262 -12.05 20.73 -10.59
C THR A 262 -12.46 19.63 -11.56
N TYR A 263 -11.87 19.60 -12.75
CA TYR A 263 -12.31 18.71 -13.83
C TYR A 263 -11.81 17.28 -13.63
N LEU A 264 -12.64 16.31 -13.99
CA LEU A 264 -12.30 14.89 -13.91
C LEU A 264 -11.11 14.55 -14.82
N VAL A 265 -11.03 15.17 -16.00
CA VAL A 265 -9.95 14.97 -16.97
C VAL A 265 -8.58 15.42 -16.44
N ASP A 266 -8.56 16.34 -15.48
CA ASP A 266 -7.32 16.85 -14.88
C ASP A 266 -6.88 16.01 -13.66
N ILE A 267 -7.67 15.01 -13.24
CA ILE A 267 -7.34 14.15 -12.11
C ILE A 267 -6.56 12.92 -12.59
N GLN A 268 -5.28 12.84 -12.22
CA GLN A 268 -4.42 11.70 -12.52
C GLN A 268 -4.77 10.46 -11.70
N GLY A 269 -5.19 10.64 -10.44
CA GLY A 269 -5.54 9.55 -9.55
C GLY A 269 -5.96 10.03 -8.17
N GLN A 270 -5.95 9.11 -7.21
CA GLN A 270 -6.21 9.39 -5.81
C GLN A 270 -5.22 8.68 -4.90
N ASN A 271 -4.91 9.34 -3.78
CA ASN A 271 -4.00 8.76 -2.79
C ASN A 271 -4.66 7.57 -2.09
N ALA A 272 -3.88 6.54 -1.79
CA ALA A 272 -4.33 5.40 -1.01
C ALA A 272 -4.56 5.78 0.46
N TRP A 273 -5.57 5.16 1.08
CA TRP A 273 -5.77 5.18 2.54
C TRP A 273 -5.11 3.98 3.20
N THR A 274 -4.93 4.02 4.52
CA THR A 274 -4.50 2.85 5.30
C THR A 274 -5.66 1.97 5.76
N TRP A 275 -6.89 2.27 5.36
CA TRP A 275 -8.07 1.48 5.66
C TRP A 275 -8.59 0.83 4.38
N TRP A 276 -8.37 -0.47 4.21
CA TRP A 276 -8.73 -1.20 3.00
C TRP A 276 -9.91 -2.12 3.26
N MET A 277 -11.02 -1.84 2.60
CA MET A 277 -12.27 -2.58 2.75
C MET A 277 -12.27 -3.84 1.87
N ASN A 278 -12.95 -4.89 2.33
CA ASN A 278 -13.02 -6.16 1.62
C ASN A 278 -13.56 -6.04 0.18
N ASN A 279 -14.50 -5.13 -0.07
CA ASN A 279 -15.10 -4.92 -1.36
C ASN A 279 -14.15 -4.25 -2.36
N GLU A 280 -13.08 -3.61 -1.87
CA GLU A 280 -12.08 -2.92 -2.69
C GLU A 280 -10.88 -3.81 -3.04
N VAL A 281 -10.47 -4.68 -2.11
CA VAL A 281 -9.22 -5.45 -2.22
C VAL A 281 -9.38 -6.95 -1.97
N GLY A 282 -10.62 -7.43 -1.81
CA GLY A 282 -10.92 -8.83 -1.56
C GLY A 282 -10.88 -9.23 -0.08
N HIS A 283 -11.21 -10.49 0.20
CA HIS A 283 -11.32 -11.08 1.54
C HIS A 283 -10.99 -12.58 1.54
N ASN A 284 -10.82 -13.21 2.71
CA ASN A 284 -10.37 -14.61 2.81
C ASN A 284 -11.24 -15.61 2.01
N GLN A 285 -12.57 -15.44 2.01
CA GLN A 285 -13.46 -16.33 1.25
C GLN A 285 -13.34 -16.15 -0.28
N GLU A 286 -12.89 -14.99 -0.76
CA GLU A 286 -12.64 -14.73 -2.18
C GLU A 286 -11.35 -15.45 -2.58
N ALA A 287 -10.28 -15.26 -1.81
CA ALA A 287 -9.01 -15.97 -1.99
C ALA A 287 -9.18 -17.50 -2.03
N LYS A 288 -9.97 -18.07 -1.11
CA LYS A 288 -10.22 -19.53 -1.12
C LYS A 288 -10.99 -19.97 -2.37
N LYS A 289 -11.88 -19.13 -2.92
CA LYS A 289 -12.58 -19.44 -4.18
C LYS A 289 -11.63 -19.37 -5.37
N GLU A 290 -10.78 -18.34 -5.44
CA GLU A 290 -9.77 -18.17 -6.50
C GLU A 290 -8.89 -19.42 -6.60
N ILE A 291 -8.32 -19.88 -5.49
CA ILE A 291 -7.44 -21.06 -5.50
C ILE A 291 -8.18 -22.37 -5.79
N ASN A 292 -9.42 -22.52 -5.33
CA ASN A 292 -10.21 -23.72 -5.58
C ASN A 292 -10.58 -23.87 -7.06
N VAL A 293 -10.68 -22.75 -7.81
CA VAL A 293 -10.89 -22.79 -9.26
C VAL A 293 -9.68 -23.38 -9.98
N LEU A 294 -8.47 -23.15 -9.46
CA LEU A 294 -7.22 -23.61 -10.07
C LEU A 294 -6.91 -25.08 -9.74
N PHE A 295 -7.08 -25.49 -8.48
CA PHE A 295 -6.61 -26.80 -8.00
C PHE A 295 -7.71 -27.75 -7.55
N GLY A 296 -8.98 -27.30 -7.53
CA GLY A 296 -10.06 -28.05 -6.90
C GLY A 296 -10.05 -27.93 -5.37
N GLY A 297 -11.15 -28.31 -4.73
CA GLY A 297 -11.37 -28.02 -3.30
C GLY A 297 -10.55 -28.86 -2.30
N SER A 298 -10.05 -30.04 -2.69
CA SER A 298 -9.30 -30.93 -1.80
C SER A 298 -7.81 -30.62 -1.74
N ASP A 299 -7.25 -30.07 -2.83
CA ASP A 299 -5.80 -29.94 -3.02
C ASP A 299 -5.35 -28.46 -2.95
N ALA A 300 -6.29 -27.55 -2.67
CA ALA A 300 -6.04 -26.12 -2.61
C ALA A 300 -5.47 -25.67 -1.27
N PHE A 301 -4.42 -24.85 -1.31
CA PHE A 301 -3.80 -24.21 -0.15
C PHE A 301 -4.83 -23.55 0.78
N ASP A 302 -4.60 -23.63 2.10
CA ASP A 302 -5.62 -23.31 3.10
C ASP A 302 -5.88 -21.83 3.29
N THR A 303 -4.81 -21.03 3.29
CA THR A 303 -4.84 -19.63 3.71
C THR A 303 -4.26 -18.68 2.65
N PRO A 304 -4.69 -18.78 1.37
CA PRO A 304 -4.20 -17.86 0.33
C PRO A 304 -4.62 -16.42 0.63
N LYS A 305 -3.82 -15.48 0.15
CA LYS A 305 -4.21 -14.06 0.09
C LYS A 305 -4.99 -13.78 -1.20
N PRO A 306 -5.95 -12.84 -1.22
CA PRO A 306 -6.69 -12.51 -2.43
C PRO A 306 -5.80 -11.83 -3.46
N GLU A 307 -5.98 -12.15 -4.74
CA GLU A 307 -5.21 -11.53 -5.83
C GLU A 307 -5.35 -10.00 -5.84
N ARG A 308 -6.57 -9.48 -5.60
CA ARG A 308 -6.85 -8.04 -5.56
C ARG A 308 -6.14 -7.29 -4.44
N LEU A 309 -5.80 -7.97 -3.33
CA LEU A 309 -5.04 -7.39 -2.23
C LEU A 309 -3.60 -7.15 -2.67
N ILE A 310 -2.99 -8.17 -3.29
CA ILE A 310 -1.64 -8.08 -3.84
C ILE A 310 -1.60 -7.07 -4.98
N GLN A 311 -2.61 -7.06 -5.87
CA GLN A 311 -2.71 -6.12 -6.97
C GLN A 311 -2.71 -4.67 -6.46
N ARG A 312 -3.42 -4.40 -5.35
CA ARG A 312 -3.40 -3.09 -4.70
C ARG A 312 -2.00 -2.69 -4.24
N ILE A 313 -1.26 -3.62 -3.63
CA ILE A 313 0.10 -3.37 -3.16
C ILE A 313 1.03 -3.08 -4.33
N LEU A 314 1.04 -3.94 -5.35
CA LEU A 314 1.92 -3.79 -6.51
C LEU A 314 1.59 -2.52 -7.30
N HIS A 315 0.31 -2.21 -7.52
CA HIS A 315 -0.09 -0.94 -8.16
C HIS A 315 0.51 0.28 -7.44
N ILE A 316 0.47 0.28 -6.10
CA ILE A 316 1.02 1.38 -5.31
C ILE A 316 2.56 1.41 -5.38
N ALA A 317 3.21 0.25 -5.30
CA ALA A 317 4.64 0.16 -5.02
C ALA A 317 5.55 0.03 -6.27
N THR A 318 5.01 -0.35 -7.43
CA THR A 318 5.80 -0.72 -8.61
C THR A 318 5.27 -0.13 -9.92
N ASN A 319 6.13 -0.10 -10.92
CA ASN A 319 5.83 0.11 -12.33
C ASN A 319 6.26 -1.12 -13.14
N GLU A 320 5.87 -1.17 -14.41
CA GLU A 320 6.32 -2.23 -15.32
C GLU A 320 7.85 -2.28 -15.41
N GLY A 321 8.42 -3.48 -15.28
CA GLY A 321 9.87 -3.71 -15.26
C GLY A 321 10.54 -3.66 -13.89
N ASP A 322 9.82 -3.23 -12.84
CA ASP A 322 10.34 -3.26 -11.47
C ASP A 322 10.40 -4.69 -10.90
N LEU A 323 11.42 -4.95 -10.06
CA LEU A 323 11.57 -6.26 -9.41
C LEU A 323 10.67 -6.40 -8.18
N VAL A 324 9.87 -7.47 -8.16
CA VAL A 324 9.04 -7.90 -7.03
C VAL A 324 9.63 -9.17 -6.41
N LEU A 325 9.64 -9.24 -5.08
CA LEU A 325 10.11 -10.42 -4.34
C LEU A 325 9.11 -10.82 -3.26
N ASP A 326 8.83 -12.12 -3.20
CA ASP A 326 8.10 -12.77 -2.11
C ASP A 326 8.83 -14.03 -1.66
N SER A 327 9.43 -13.96 -0.47
CA SER A 327 10.19 -15.07 0.13
C SER A 327 9.33 -15.97 1.04
N PHE A 328 8.04 -15.68 1.16
CA PHE A 328 7.03 -16.47 1.87
C PHE A 328 5.88 -16.79 0.92
N LEU A 329 6.24 -17.32 -0.25
CA LEU A 329 5.39 -17.38 -1.43
C LEU A 329 4.05 -18.10 -1.23
N GLY A 330 3.97 -19.07 -0.31
CA GLY A 330 2.73 -19.77 0.01
C GLY A 330 2.04 -20.36 -1.22
N SER A 331 0.82 -19.91 -1.49
CA SER A 331 0.02 -20.28 -2.67
C SER A 331 0.50 -19.72 -4.00
N GLY A 332 1.52 -18.85 -4.03
CA GLY A 332 1.99 -18.21 -5.25
C GLY A 332 1.21 -16.98 -5.68
N THR A 333 0.35 -16.41 -4.81
CA THR A 333 -0.51 -15.26 -5.16
C THR A 333 0.31 -14.07 -5.67
N THR A 334 1.47 -13.78 -5.07
CA THR A 334 2.33 -12.68 -5.53
C THR A 334 2.82 -12.88 -6.96
N ALA A 335 3.29 -14.09 -7.28
CA ALA A 335 3.72 -14.44 -8.64
C ALA A 335 2.53 -14.43 -9.63
N ALA A 336 1.36 -14.89 -9.18
CA ALA A 336 0.14 -14.87 -10.00
C ALA A 336 -0.37 -13.46 -10.32
N VAL A 337 0.02 -12.43 -9.57
CA VAL A 337 -0.40 -11.04 -9.82
C VAL A 337 0.69 -10.21 -10.50
N ALA A 338 1.96 -10.52 -10.27
CA ALA A 338 3.11 -9.75 -10.77
C ALA A 338 3.57 -10.14 -12.20
N HIS A 339 2.96 -11.16 -12.81
CA HIS A 339 3.44 -11.77 -14.07
C HIS A 339 3.17 -10.95 -15.33
#